data_AF-A0A425W0J9-F1
#
_entry.id   AF-A0A425W0J9-F1
#
_cell.length_a   1.000
_cell.length_b   1.000
_cell.length_c   1.000
_cell.angle_alpha   90.00
_cell.angle_beta   90.00
_cell.angle_gamma   90.00
#
_symmetry.space_group_name_H-M   'P 1'
#
loop_
_entity.id
_entity.type
_entity.pdbx_description
1 polymer ?
#
loop_
_entity_poly.entity_id
_entity_poly.type
_entity_poly.pdbx_seq_one_letter_code
_entity_poly.pdbx_strand_id
1 'polypeptide(L)'
;MRLRDMMEQGARGFALVGADAAPLLHGSVRTSPELEGWVRPWRFSAEQMRALGSCQAWHPGLYRQMARATAGVCLEFETDSSEVAIEVALDAEPVGTRDALKYVDERRGLEPRMHDGLSCEVDGRRLGVRVPADGDDYVAFTLDDPAAAPASGVMQLPGMGDTHHVRVWLPCLRGCTLRSVAGNGSFIRPVERRRNLLVLGDSIAQGFVCDDPALAWPTLLAERRGLDVINQGVGGQVFQPGTLFGLARAIDPAAIVVELGENYRYEPCRERLVSRDVRAYLAEVSRLWGDVPTWVLTPMWHNEDAYASHKMSCFAEVPQVIRAQAEQFGQMRVVEGAGLLDHDAALLADGYEHPGAQGCAQIARRLELAMDAGAEPREELSRRAADLLARAPRRTIPMAECLARGLGEVTHAEEGMVAVRAAGGVQMAWGHDAVLARDVASVLMPHEPVLCLEPSVADDLQLALGLGRREACHVATLKRKASVKVPSGRLIRPLGEGDLSAVRQRMSHPERQSDEQTLELLRQGRYLGGFDEDARLVAFVGEDPWGAMDALEVFPEHQRHGWAGALVAAKANQLLGEGRTPWCCVGEADAAALRVLRKLGFTVLPATEACWLLGE
;
A
#
# COMPACT_ATOMS: atom_id res chain seq x y z
N MET A 1 -29.02 28.32 23.55
CA MET A 1 -30.15 27.54 23.01
C MET A 1 -29.57 26.58 22.00
N ARG A 2 -29.85 25.28 22.08
CA ARG A 2 -29.30 24.30 21.12
C ARG A 2 -30.10 24.33 19.83
N LEU A 3 -29.51 23.87 18.71
CA LEU A 3 -30.18 23.85 17.40
C LEU A 3 -31.51 23.08 17.45
N ARG A 4 -31.55 21.96 18.20
CA ARG A 4 -32.76 21.17 18.46
C ARG A 4 -33.91 22.03 19.03
N ASP A 5 -33.62 22.85 20.04
CA ASP A 5 -34.63 23.71 20.67
C ASP A 5 -35.18 24.75 19.68
N MET A 6 -34.32 25.23 18.75
CA MET A 6 -34.69 26.20 17.72
C MET A 6 -35.57 25.59 16.62
N MET A 7 -35.30 24.33 16.25
CA MET A 7 -36.08 23.57 15.28
C MET A 7 -37.47 23.22 15.83
N GLU A 8 -37.58 22.83 17.09
CA GLU A 8 -38.85 22.43 17.72
C GLU A 8 -39.77 23.62 18.06
N GLN A 9 -39.22 24.79 18.41
CA GLN A 9 -40.00 25.91 18.94
C GLN A 9 -40.46 26.95 17.89
N GLY A 10 -40.12 26.79 16.61
CA GLY A 10 -40.39 27.82 15.60
C GLY A 10 -39.86 29.19 16.05
N ALA A 11 -38.61 29.21 16.52
CA ALA A 11 -38.07 30.28 17.36
C ALA A 11 -38.22 31.67 16.72
N ARG A 12 -39.17 32.46 17.24
CA ARG A 12 -39.36 33.87 16.89
C ARG A 12 -38.11 34.66 17.33
N GLY A 13 -37.17 34.89 16.41
CA GLY A 13 -36.07 35.86 16.59
C GLY A 13 -34.70 35.45 16.04
N PHE A 14 -34.46 34.16 15.76
CA PHE A 14 -33.19 33.66 15.21
C PHE A 14 -33.46 32.92 13.90
N ALA A 15 -32.93 33.43 12.78
CA ALA A 15 -33.05 32.77 11.48
C ALA A 15 -31.99 31.66 11.38
N LEU A 16 -32.42 30.41 11.25
CA LEU A 16 -31.54 29.31 10.87
C LEU A 16 -31.15 29.47 9.39
N VAL A 17 -29.88 29.29 9.07
CA VAL A 17 -29.45 29.17 7.67
C VAL A 17 -29.72 27.75 7.20
N GLY A 18 -30.24 27.60 5.98
CA GLY A 18 -30.53 26.30 5.39
C GLY A 18 -29.97 26.18 3.98
N ALA A 19 -29.53 24.98 3.62
CA ALA A 19 -29.12 24.62 2.26
C ALA A 19 -29.70 23.25 1.87
N ASP A 20 -30.14 23.09 0.62
CA ASP A 20 -30.53 21.79 0.08
C ASP A 20 -29.36 20.81 0.18
N ALA A 21 -29.63 19.54 0.50
CA ALA A 21 -28.57 18.54 0.63
C ALA A 21 -27.93 18.18 -0.74
N ALA A 22 -28.70 18.21 -1.83
CA ALA A 22 -28.26 17.71 -3.13
C ALA A 22 -27.00 18.41 -3.72
N PRO A 23 -26.87 19.75 -3.65
CA PRO A 23 -25.66 20.43 -4.09
C PRO A 23 -24.41 20.13 -3.25
N LEU A 24 -24.59 19.70 -1.99
CA LEU A 24 -23.50 19.39 -1.06
C LEU A 24 -22.96 17.96 -1.23
N LEU A 25 -23.58 17.14 -2.09
CA LEU A 25 -23.22 15.73 -2.26
C LEU A 25 -21.94 15.55 -3.09
N HIS A 26 -21.04 14.71 -2.56
CA HIS A 26 -19.87 14.15 -3.24
C HIS A 26 -20.00 12.62 -3.30
N GLY A 27 -19.36 11.99 -4.30
CA GLY A 27 -19.33 10.53 -4.43
C GLY A 27 -20.60 9.84 -4.93
N SER A 28 -21.69 10.58 -5.21
CA SER A 28 -22.89 10.04 -5.83
C SER A 28 -22.86 10.12 -7.36
N VAL A 29 -23.25 9.05 -8.06
CA VAL A 29 -23.41 9.00 -9.53
C VAL A 29 -24.66 9.75 -9.98
N ARG A 30 -25.73 9.73 -9.18
CA ARG A 30 -26.98 10.44 -9.44
C ARG A 30 -27.77 10.64 -8.16
N THR A 31 -28.73 11.54 -8.20
CA THR A 31 -29.78 11.67 -7.19
C THR A 31 -31.14 11.28 -7.77
N SER A 32 -32.11 10.96 -6.92
CA SER A 32 -33.51 10.77 -7.33
C SER A 32 -34.42 11.52 -6.37
N PRO A 33 -35.42 12.27 -6.86
CA PRO A 33 -36.39 12.92 -6.00
C PRO A 33 -37.27 11.88 -5.31
N GLU A 34 -37.62 12.15 -4.06
CA GLU A 34 -38.60 11.44 -3.25
C GLU A 34 -39.72 12.43 -2.86
N LEU A 35 -40.69 11.99 -2.06
CA LEU A 35 -41.77 12.87 -1.58
C LEU A 35 -41.23 14.00 -0.70
N GLU A 36 -41.97 15.10 -0.56
CA GLU A 36 -41.70 16.17 0.42
C GLU A 36 -40.30 16.79 0.35
N GLY A 37 -39.70 16.85 -0.84
CA GLY A 37 -38.39 17.47 -1.06
C GLY A 37 -37.20 16.61 -0.64
N TRP A 38 -37.43 15.37 -0.19
CA TRP A 38 -36.37 14.41 0.05
C TRP A 38 -35.71 13.98 -1.26
N VAL A 39 -34.42 13.66 -1.19
CA VAL A 39 -33.62 13.15 -2.31
C VAL A 39 -32.83 11.92 -1.89
N ARG A 40 -32.69 10.98 -2.82
CA ARG A 40 -31.91 9.76 -2.65
C ARG A 40 -30.61 9.84 -3.44
N PRO A 41 -29.43 9.87 -2.79
CA PRO A 41 -28.17 9.68 -3.50
C PRO A 41 -28.00 8.22 -3.93
N TRP A 42 -27.37 8.02 -5.09
CA TRP A 42 -27.07 6.69 -5.64
C TRP A 42 -25.61 6.59 -6.06
N ARG A 43 -24.98 5.47 -5.70
CA ARG A 43 -23.63 5.09 -6.16
C ARG A 43 -23.61 4.49 -7.57
N PHE A 44 -24.79 4.24 -8.14
CA PHE A 44 -25.00 3.50 -9.39
C PHE A 44 -25.99 4.22 -10.32
N SER A 45 -25.79 4.07 -11.63
CA SER A 45 -26.78 4.49 -12.62
C SER A 45 -28.04 3.60 -12.57
N ALA A 46 -29.14 4.04 -13.18
CA ALA A 46 -30.37 3.25 -13.23
C ALA A 46 -30.17 1.95 -14.04
N GLU A 47 -29.33 2.00 -15.06
CA GLU A 47 -28.88 0.88 -15.88
C GLU A 47 -28.13 -0.16 -15.06
N GLN A 48 -27.16 0.27 -14.24
CA GLN A 48 -26.41 -0.63 -13.37
C GLN A 48 -27.32 -1.32 -12.36
N MET A 49 -28.26 -0.60 -11.76
CA MET A 49 -29.24 -1.19 -10.82
C MET A 49 -30.09 -2.29 -11.48
N ARG A 50 -30.41 -2.16 -12.78
CA ARG A 50 -31.10 -3.22 -13.53
C ARG A 50 -30.19 -4.43 -13.76
N ALA A 51 -28.92 -4.21 -14.12
CA ALA A 51 -27.95 -5.27 -14.35
C ALA A 51 -27.64 -6.08 -13.08
N LEU A 52 -27.38 -5.39 -11.96
CA LEU A 52 -27.10 -5.99 -10.64
C LEU A 52 -28.26 -6.86 -10.14
N GLY A 53 -29.50 -6.49 -10.47
CA GLY A 53 -30.69 -7.25 -10.08
C GLY A 53 -31.19 -8.26 -11.13
N SER A 54 -30.44 -8.50 -12.20
CA SER A 54 -30.85 -9.38 -13.30
C SER A 54 -30.54 -10.86 -13.03
N CYS A 55 -31.12 -11.78 -13.81
CA CYS A 55 -30.79 -13.21 -13.72
C CYS A 55 -29.36 -13.57 -14.15
N GLN A 56 -28.59 -12.60 -14.66
CA GLN A 56 -27.17 -12.76 -14.97
C GLN A 56 -26.28 -12.53 -13.73
N ALA A 57 -26.81 -11.92 -12.67
CA ALA A 57 -26.09 -11.74 -11.42
C ALA A 57 -25.99 -13.05 -10.65
N TRP A 58 -24.90 -13.21 -9.89
CA TRP A 58 -24.70 -14.37 -9.02
C TRP A 58 -25.73 -14.39 -7.88
N HIS A 59 -25.94 -13.23 -7.25
CA HIS A 59 -26.93 -13.04 -6.18
C HIS A 59 -27.79 -11.79 -6.42
N PRO A 60 -28.75 -11.81 -7.36
CA PRO A 60 -29.47 -10.60 -7.78
C PRO A 60 -30.26 -9.91 -6.66
N GLY A 61 -30.82 -10.70 -5.74
CA GLY A 61 -31.55 -10.18 -4.59
C GLY A 61 -30.64 -9.44 -3.61
N LEU A 62 -29.46 -10.01 -3.32
CA LEU A 62 -28.45 -9.43 -2.45
C LEU A 62 -27.86 -8.17 -3.08
N TYR A 63 -27.42 -8.25 -4.34
CA TYR A 63 -26.75 -7.14 -5.02
C TYR A 63 -27.66 -5.92 -5.15
N ARG A 64 -28.94 -6.14 -5.49
CA ARG A 64 -29.92 -5.05 -5.55
C ARG A 64 -30.11 -4.37 -4.19
N GLN A 65 -30.09 -5.13 -3.09
CA GLN A 65 -30.22 -4.55 -1.75
C GLN A 65 -28.96 -3.76 -1.36
N MET A 66 -27.77 -4.34 -1.55
CA MET A 66 -26.48 -3.71 -1.20
C MET A 66 -26.18 -2.47 -2.05
N ALA A 67 -26.55 -2.48 -3.33
CA ALA A 67 -26.36 -1.34 -4.22
C ALA A 67 -27.23 -0.11 -3.87
N ARG A 68 -28.23 -0.25 -2.98
CA ARG A 68 -28.99 0.88 -2.42
C ARG A 68 -28.24 1.60 -1.30
N ALA A 69 -27.20 1.00 -0.73
CA ALA A 69 -26.43 1.64 0.33
C ALA A 69 -25.67 2.86 -0.18
N THR A 70 -25.28 3.74 0.73
CA THR A 70 -24.66 5.04 0.42
C THR A 70 -23.16 5.10 0.72
N ALA A 71 -22.49 3.94 0.78
CA ALA A 71 -21.04 3.82 1.01
C ALA A 71 -20.20 4.82 0.20
N GLY A 72 -19.33 5.57 0.86
CA GLY A 72 -18.44 6.55 0.22
C GLY A 72 -19.11 7.85 -0.26
N VAL A 73 -20.45 7.97 -0.19
CA VAL A 73 -21.14 9.25 -0.44
C VAL A 73 -21.01 10.14 0.80
N CYS A 74 -20.74 11.42 0.62
CA CYS A 74 -20.72 12.39 1.72
C CYS A 74 -21.40 13.72 1.34
N LEU A 75 -21.78 14.47 2.37
CA LEU A 75 -22.06 15.90 2.29
C LEU A 75 -20.77 16.66 2.63
N GLU A 76 -20.40 17.65 1.84
CA GLU A 76 -19.21 18.48 2.08
C GLU A 76 -19.52 19.96 1.86
N PHE A 77 -19.25 20.79 2.87
CA PHE A 77 -19.62 22.20 2.88
C PHE A 77 -18.78 23.03 3.85
N GLU A 78 -18.73 24.33 3.59
CA GLU A 78 -18.20 25.33 4.52
C GLU A 78 -19.34 26.07 5.23
N THR A 79 -19.17 26.34 6.51
CA THR A 79 -20.15 27.11 7.32
C THR A 79 -19.46 27.83 8.48
N ASP A 80 -20.05 28.93 8.94
CA ASP A 80 -19.72 29.59 10.21
C ASP A 80 -20.66 29.17 11.35
N SER A 81 -21.44 28.11 11.16
CA SER A 81 -22.32 27.57 12.19
C SER A 81 -21.51 26.84 13.26
N SER A 82 -21.89 27.01 14.53
CA SER A 82 -21.34 26.20 15.63
C SER A 82 -22.09 24.87 15.83
N GLU A 83 -23.33 24.78 15.32
CA GLU A 83 -24.11 23.55 15.26
C GLU A 83 -24.80 23.44 13.90
N VAL A 84 -24.82 22.22 13.35
CA VAL A 84 -25.59 21.88 12.15
C VAL A 84 -26.48 20.67 12.38
N ALA A 85 -27.62 20.63 11.70
CA ALA A 85 -28.56 19.53 11.66
C ALA A 85 -28.72 19.07 10.21
N ILE A 86 -28.57 17.78 9.98
CA ILE A 86 -28.70 17.14 8.68
C ILE A 86 -29.99 16.36 8.69
N GLU A 87 -30.95 16.77 7.89
CA GLU A 87 -32.20 16.04 7.73
C GLU A 87 -31.95 14.77 6.91
N VAL A 88 -32.12 13.63 7.57
CA VAL A 88 -31.80 12.31 7.05
C VAL A 88 -32.81 11.28 7.54
N ALA A 89 -33.33 10.48 6.61
CA ALA A 89 -34.10 9.29 6.91
C ALA A 89 -33.32 8.06 6.44
N LEU A 90 -33.03 7.15 7.37
CA LEU A 90 -32.28 5.93 7.10
C LEU A 90 -33.22 4.83 6.60
N ASP A 91 -32.83 4.14 5.54
CA ASP A 91 -33.51 2.91 5.13
C ASP A 91 -33.31 1.83 6.20
N ALA A 92 -34.23 0.87 6.26
CA ALA A 92 -34.02 -0.35 7.03
C ALA A 92 -32.74 -1.06 6.55
N GLU A 93 -32.00 -1.65 7.49
CA GLU A 93 -30.82 -2.44 7.18
C GLU A 93 -31.18 -3.58 6.21
N PRO A 94 -30.45 -3.75 5.10
CA PRO A 94 -30.59 -4.91 4.23
C PRO A 94 -30.49 -6.23 5.01
N VAL A 95 -31.16 -7.28 4.53
CA VAL A 95 -31.18 -8.59 5.22
C VAL A 95 -29.76 -9.14 5.36
N GLY A 96 -29.00 -9.16 4.27
CA GLY A 96 -27.61 -9.67 4.28
C GLY A 96 -26.68 -8.87 5.19
N THR A 97 -26.92 -7.57 5.35
CA THR A 97 -26.19 -6.74 6.32
C THR A 97 -26.48 -7.19 7.73
N ARG A 98 -27.75 -7.34 8.11
CA ARG A 98 -28.13 -7.76 9.47
C ARG A 98 -27.55 -9.12 9.83
N ASP A 99 -27.56 -10.06 8.89
CA ASP A 99 -27.02 -11.40 9.11
C ASP A 99 -25.50 -11.35 9.35
N ALA A 100 -24.77 -10.53 8.58
CA ALA A 100 -23.34 -10.32 8.77
C ALA A 100 -23.02 -9.63 10.11
N LEU A 101 -23.74 -8.56 10.46
CA LEU A 101 -23.53 -7.84 11.72
C LEU A 101 -23.81 -8.71 12.94
N LYS A 102 -24.90 -9.49 12.89
CA LYS A 102 -25.25 -10.44 13.96
C LYS A 102 -24.11 -11.43 14.21
N TYR A 103 -23.53 -11.99 13.15
CA TYR A 103 -22.38 -12.89 13.28
C TYR A 103 -21.19 -12.22 13.97
N VAL A 104 -20.88 -10.96 13.61
CA VAL A 104 -19.77 -10.21 14.21
C VAL A 104 -20.01 -9.94 15.69
N ASP A 105 -21.21 -9.52 16.08
CA ASP A 105 -21.56 -9.27 17.48
C ASP A 105 -21.47 -10.56 18.32
N GLU A 106 -22.07 -11.66 17.83
CA GLU A 106 -22.02 -12.97 18.48
C GLU A 106 -20.58 -13.46 18.66
N ARG A 107 -19.72 -13.30 17.64
CA ARG A 107 -18.32 -13.73 17.68
C ARG A 107 -17.49 -12.92 18.69
N ARG A 108 -17.71 -11.61 18.77
CA ARG A 108 -16.95 -10.76 19.70
C ARG A 108 -17.44 -10.88 21.14
N GLY A 109 -18.55 -11.58 21.39
CA GLY A 109 -19.17 -11.66 22.71
C GLY A 109 -19.59 -10.28 23.23
N LEU A 110 -19.89 -9.35 22.31
CA LEU A 110 -20.28 -7.98 22.63
C LEU A 110 -21.79 -7.85 22.54
N GLU A 111 -22.35 -6.96 23.36
CA GLU A 111 -23.71 -6.48 23.15
C GLU A 111 -23.82 -5.80 21.76
N PRO A 112 -24.96 -5.92 21.06
CA PRO A 112 -25.15 -5.28 19.76
C PRO A 112 -24.79 -3.81 19.81
N ARG A 113 -23.85 -3.41 18.93
CA ARG A 113 -23.39 -2.02 18.86
C ARG A 113 -23.72 -1.39 17.52
N MET A 114 -23.56 -0.08 17.45
CA MET A 114 -23.75 0.66 16.23
C MET A 114 -22.58 0.39 15.26
N HIS A 115 -22.90 -0.21 14.12
CA HIS A 115 -21.94 -0.59 13.07
C HIS A 115 -21.94 0.32 11.84
N ASP A 116 -22.84 1.31 11.81
CA ASP A 116 -23.03 2.17 10.65
C ASP A 116 -23.84 3.41 11.03
N GLY A 117 -23.74 4.49 10.25
CA GLY A 117 -24.47 5.74 10.51
C GLY A 117 -23.90 6.91 9.72
N LEU A 118 -24.09 8.13 10.22
CA LEU A 118 -23.46 9.33 9.67
C LEU A 118 -22.19 9.62 10.45
N SER A 119 -21.04 9.59 9.77
CA SER A 119 -19.76 9.98 10.35
C SER A 119 -19.44 11.42 9.99
N CYS A 120 -18.99 12.23 10.95
CA CYS A 120 -18.72 13.65 10.72
C CYS A 120 -17.28 14.00 11.06
N GLU A 121 -16.66 14.82 10.20
CA GLU A 121 -15.37 15.45 10.42
C GLU A 121 -15.51 16.96 10.21
N VAL A 122 -14.83 17.72 11.07
CA VAL A 122 -14.80 19.18 11.06
C VAL A 122 -13.36 19.62 11.20
N ASP A 123 -12.84 20.35 10.21
CA ASP A 123 -11.47 20.88 10.22
C ASP A 123 -10.41 19.79 10.51
N GLY A 124 -10.61 18.59 9.95
CA GLY A 124 -9.74 17.42 10.17
C GLY A 124 -9.95 16.67 11.50
N ARG A 125 -10.91 17.10 12.33
CA ARG A 125 -11.27 16.45 13.60
C ARG A 125 -12.53 15.60 13.45
N ARG A 126 -12.43 14.31 13.76
CA ARG A 126 -13.55 13.36 13.71
C ARG A 126 -14.45 13.49 14.94
N LEU A 127 -15.76 13.61 14.71
CA LEU A 127 -16.81 13.73 15.74
C LEU A 127 -17.52 12.40 16.04
N GLY A 128 -17.18 11.35 15.30
CA GLY A 128 -17.74 10.01 15.43
C GLY A 128 -19.06 9.82 14.67
N VAL A 129 -19.61 8.61 14.80
CA VAL A 129 -20.78 8.13 14.06
C VAL A 129 -22.06 8.43 14.85
N ARG A 130 -23.10 8.94 14.17
CA ARG A 130 -24.43 9.23 14.75
C ARG A 130 -25.56 8.74 13.86
N VAL A 131 -26.70 8.43 14.46
CA VAL A 131 -27.98 8.14 13.79
C VAL A 131 -29.05 9.08 14.32
N PRO A 132 -30.15 9.30 13.58
CA PRO A 132 -31.30 9.99 14.13
C PRO A 132 -31.79 9.30 15.41
N ALA A 133 -32.18 10.08 16.41
CA ALA A 133 -32.84 9.51 17.58
C ALA A 133 -34.26 9.06 17.22
N ASP A 134 -34.88 8.23 18.07
CA ASP A 134 -36.23 7.73 17.83
C ASP A 134 -37.23 8.88 17.65
N GLY A 135 -37.83 8.95 16.46
CA GLY A 135 -38.81 9.97 16.09
C GLY A 135 -38.22 11.25 15.47
N ASP A 136 -36.90 11.41 15.45
CA ASP A 136 -36.23 12.53 14.78
C ASP A 136 -35.96 12.17 13.29
N ASP A 137 -36.09 13.15 12.39
CA ASP A 137 -35.76 13.05 10.96
C ASP A 137 -34.43 13.75 10.62
N TYR A 138 -33.58 13.99 11.64
CA TYR A 138 -32.30 14.67 11.49
C TYR A 138 -31.22 14.14 12.44
N VAL A 139 -29.97 14.46 12.13
CA VAL A 139 -28.80 14.27 12.99
C VAL A 139 -28.12 15.61 13.22
N ALA A 140 -27.92 16.00 14.47
CA ALA A 140 -27.21 17.22 14.82
C ALA A 140 -25.73 16.95 15.17
N PHE A 141 -24.84 17.87 14.78
CA PHE A 141 -23.43 17.90 15.13
C PHE A 141 -23.04 19.27 15.69
N THR A 142 -22.19 19.26 16.72
CA THR A 142 -21.55 20.46 17.25
C THR A 142 -20.18 20.59 16.60
N LEU A 143 -19.95 21.69 15.91
CA LEU A 143 -18.78 21.92 15.04
C LEU A 143 -17.60 22.52 15.81
N ASP A 144 -17.88 23.46 16.72
CA ASP A 144 -16.86 24.09 17.56
C ASP A 144 -16.00 23.04 18.30
N ASP A 145 -14.71 23.32 18.44
CA ASP A 145 -13.84 22.57 19.34
C ASP A 145 -14.32 22.80 20.78
N PRO A 146 -14.66 21.75 21.56
CA PRO A 146 -15.03 21.88 22.97
C PRO A 146 -14.06 22.71 23.82
N ALA A 147 -12.77 22.73 23.47
CA ALA A 147 -11.75 23.52 24.17
C ALA A 147 -11.79 25.02 23.80
N ALA A 148 -12.29 25.35 22.61
CA ALA A 148 -12.47 26.72 22.12
C ALA A 148 -13.94 27.17 22.14
N ALA A 149 -14.85 26.27 22.50
CA ALA A 149 -16.29 26.51 22.47
C ALA A 149 -16.67 27.63 23.45
N PRO A 150 -17.68 28.44 23.11
CA PRO A 150 -18.24 29.41 24.04
C PRO A 150 -18.66 28.76 25.37
N ALA A 151 -18.62 29.53 26.46
CA ALA A 151 -19.13 29.05 27.74
C ALA A 151 -20.56 28.50 27.60
N SER A 152 -20.86 27.38 28.27
CA SER A 152 -22.16 26.72 28.18
C SER A 152 -23.32 27.71 28.35
N GLY A 153 -24.21 27.77 27.35
CA GLY A 153 -25.35 28.69 27.32
C GLY A 153 -25.11 30.00 26.55
N VAL A 154 -23.87 30.30 26.14
CA VAL A 154 -23.54 31.42 25.25
C VAL A 154 -23.65 30.95 23.81
N MET A 155 -24.56 31.55 23.04
CA MET A 155 -24.68 31.33 21.60
C MET A 155 -23.85 32.41 20.89
N GLN A 156 -22.93 32.02 20.00
CA GLN A 156 -22.29 32.99 19.13
C GLN A 156 -23.33 33.61 18.18
N LEU A 157 -23.20 34.91 17.93
CA LEU A 157 -24.06 35.59 16.97
C LEU A 157 -23.72 35.09 15.55
N PRO A 158 -24.73 34.86 14.68
CA PRO A 158 -24.48 34.49 13.28
C PRO A 158 -23.49 35.44 12.61
N GLY A 159 -22.50 34.91 11.89
CA GLY A 159 -21.46 35.72 11.22
C GLY A 159 -20.27 36.13 12.09
N MET A 160 -20.21 35.70 13.37
CA MET A 160 -19.12 36.02 14.29
C MET A 160 -18.26 34.80 14.67
N GLY A 161 -18.59 33.62 14.14
CA GLY A 161 -17.84 32.37 14.36
C GLY A 161 -16.74 32.15 13.33
N ASP A 162 -15.85 31.21 13.65
CA ASP A 162 -14.85 30.73 12.69
C ASP A 162 -15.54 29.96 11.55
N THR A 163 -14.91 29.97 10.37
CA THR A 163 -15.39 29.15 9.25
C THR A 163 -14.87 27.73 9.41
N HIS A 164 -15.79 26.78 9.41
CA HIS A 164 -15.55 25.35 9.48
C HIS A 164 -15.70 24.70 8.11
N HIS A 165 -14.79 23.77 7.81
CA HIS A 165 -14.92 22.82 6.72
C HIS A 165 -15.51 21.51 7.27
N VAL A 166 -16.72 21.16 6.83
CA VAL A 166 -17.49 20.04 7.36
C VAL A 166 -17.66 18.97 6.30
N ARG A 167 -17.36 17.72 6.65
CA ARG A 167 -17.65 16.55 5.83
C ARG A 167 -18.45 15.53 6.63
N VAL A 168 -19.58 15.08 6.09
CA VAL A 168 -20.44 14.06 6.70
C VAL A 168 -20.65 12.90 5.75
N TRP A 169 -20.00 11.78 6.04
CA TRP A 169 -20.15 10.54 5.29
C TRP A 169 -21.46 9.85 5.63
N LEU A 170 -22.14 9.38 4.58
CA LEU A 170 -23.39 8.65 4.69
C LEU A 170 -23.12 7.16 5.01
N PRO A 171 -24.14 6.41 5.47
CA PRO A 171 -23.98 5.02 5.88
C PRO A 171 -23.44 4.11 4.77
N CYS A 172 -22.58 3.17 5.14
CA CYS A 172 -21.97 2.17 4.25
C CYS A 172 -22.87 0.96 3.98
N LEU A 173 -23.70 0.60 4.96
CA LEU A 173 -24.41 -0.69 4.99
C LEU A 173 -25.92 -0.53 4.80
N ARG A 174 -26.43 0.69 4.71
CA ARG A 174 -27.83 1.00 4.39
C ARG A 174 -27.94 2.21 3.47
N GLY A 175 -29.10 2.34 2.83
CA GLY A 175 -29.44 3.54 2.07
C GLY A 175 -29.94 4.64 2.99
N CYS A 176 -30.03 5.85 2.47
CA CYS A 176 -30.73 6.95 3.12
C CYS A 176 -31.35 7.90 2.09
N THR A 177 -32.21 8.79 2.59
CA THR A 177 -32.70 9.96 1.88
C THR A 177 -32.35 11.21 2.69
N LEU A 178 -32.06 12.31 2.01
CA LEU A 178 -31.64 13.57 2.58
C LEU A 178 -32.59 14.69 2.13
N ARG A 179 -32.77 15.74 2.94
CA ARG A 179 -33.56 16.91 2.55
C ARG A 179 -32.72 18.17 2.55
N SER A 180 -32.38 18.68 3.73
CA SER A 180 -31.57 19.89 3.89
C SER A 180 -30.55 19.77 5.02
N VAL A 181 -29.60 20.71 5.02
CA VAL A 181 -28.72 20.98 6.14
C VAL A 181 -29.11 22.34 6.72
N ALA A 182 -29.40 22.38 8.02
CA ALA A 182 -29.71 23.59 8.76
C ALA A 182 -28.56 23.92 9.72
N GLY A 183 -28.24 25.20 9.89
CA GLY A 183 -27.19 25.67 10.77
C GLY A 183 -27.60 26.92 11.54
N ASN A 184 -26.93 27.15 12.66
CA ASN A 184 -27.15 28.34 13.49
C ASN A 184 -26.23 29.54 13.14
N GLY A 185 -25.43 29.40 12.09
CA GLY A 185 -24.58 30.46 11.53
C GLY A 185 -25.28 31.32 10.48
N SER A 186 -24.50 31.94 9.59
CA SER A 186 -24.96 32.83 8.53
C SER A 186 -24.88 32.22 7.12
N PHE A 187 -24.05 31.21 6.88
CA PHE A 187 -23.97 30.55 5.58
C PHE A 187 -23.73 29.03 5.67
N ILE A 188 -24.19 28.30 4.65
CA ILE A 188 -23.76 26.94 4.33
C ILE A 188 -23.47 26.94 2.83
N ARG A 189 -22.22 26.62 2.43
CA ARG A 189 -21.78 26.70 1.03
C ARG A 189 -21.18 25.36 0.58
N PRO A 190 -21.54 24.85 -0.61
CA PRO A 190 -20.94 23.62 -1.13
C PRO A 190 -19.44 23.79 -1.35
N VAL A 191 -18.69 22.71 -1.11
CA VAL A 191 -17.30 22.59 -1.55
C VAL A 191 -17.27 22.10 -3.00
N GLU A 192 -16.26 22.52 -3.76
CA GLU A 192 -16.11 22.11 -5.15
C GLU A 192 -15.81 20.60 -5.25
N ARG A 193 -16.51 19.92 -6.15
CA ARG A 193 -16.30 18.48 -6.40
C ARG A 193 -14.94 18.22 -7.03
N ARG A 194 -14.34 17.10 -6.64
CA ARG A 194 -13.04 16.65 -7.13
C ARG A 194 -13.25 15.58 -8.20
N ARG A 195 -12.19 15.29 -8.96
CA ARG A 195 -12.20 14.11 -9.84
C ARG A 195 -12.32 12.83 -9.01
N ASN A 196 -12.75 11.74 -9.64
CA ASN A 196 -13.16 10.56 -8.90
C ASN A 196 -12.07 9.50 -8.76
N LEU A 197 -11.97 8.90 -7.58
CA LEU A 197 -11.49 7.53 -7.41
C LEU A 197 -12.69 6.60 -7.61
N LEU A 198 -12.72 5.84 -8.70
CA LEU A 198 -13.75 4.81 -8.89
C LEU A 198 -13.26 3.50 -8.26
N VAL A 199 -14.02 2.97 -7.31
CA VAL A 199 -13.74 1.66 -6.71
C VAL A 199 -14.82 0.68 -7.15
N LEU A 200 -14.43 -0.33 -7.92
CA LEU A 200 -15.27 -1.44 -8.35
C LEU A 200 -14.96 -2.64 -7.46
N GLY A 201 -15.78 -2.91 -6.44
CA GLY A 201 -15.45 -3.96 -5.50
C GLY A 201 -16.62 -4.67 -4.83
N ASP A 202 -16.33 -5.41 -3.77
CA ASP A 202 -17.33 -6.20 -3.05
C ASP A 202 -17.65 -5.67 -1.64
N SER A 203 -17.92 -6.54 -0.66
CA SER A 203 -18.21 -6.15 0.72
C SER A 203 -17.02 -5.46 1.39
N ILE A 204 -15.78 -5.83 1.02
CA ILE A 204 -14.56 -5.23 1.56
C ILE A 204 -14.50 -3.75 1.15
N ALA A 205 -14.62 -3.45 -0.16
CA ALA A 205 -14.78 -2.07 -0.64
C ALA A 205 -16.01 -1.36 -0.08
N GLN A 206 -17.16 -2.04 0.05
CA GLN A 206 -18.38 -1.39 0.57
C GLN A 206 -18.19 -0.86 2.00
N GLY A 207 -17.26 -1.41 2.78
CA GLY A 207 -16.99 -1.02 4.16
C GLY A 207 -17.78 -1.86 5.16
N PHE A 208 -18.03 -3.14 4.85
CA PHE A 208 -18.61 -4.07 5.82
C PHE A 208 -17.80 -4.07 7.11
N VAL A 209 -18.50 -3.89 8.23
CA VAL A 209 -17.97 -3.98 9.61
C VAL A 209 -16.74 -3.11 9.91
N CYS A 210 -16.56 -2.03 9.15
CA CYS A 210 -15.58 -0.98 9.48
C CYS A 210 -16.06 -0.02 10.59
N ASP A 211 -17.34 -0.14 10.97
CA ASP A 211 -18.10 0.61 11.99
C ASP A 211 -18.28 2.12 11.72
N ASP A 212 -17.32 2.76 11.07
CA ASP A 212 -17.31 4.18 10.74
C ASP A 212 -17.13 4.37 9.23
N PRO A 213 -18.14 4.91 8.50
CA PRO A 213 -18.05 5.15 7.06
C PRO A 213 -16.85 5.98 6.60
N ALA A 214 -16.34 6.86 7.46
CA ALA A 214 -15.17 7.68 7.17
C ALA A 214 -13.85 6.89 7.28
N LEU A 215 -13.88 5.66 7.78
CA LEU A 215 -12.73 4.76 7.94
C LEU A 215 -12.73 3.60 6.95
N ALA A 216 -13.70 3.51 6.05
CA ALA A 216 -13.66 2.56 4.94
C ALA A 216 -12.44 2.83 4.05
N TRP A 217 -11.73 1.78 3.63
CA TRP A 217 -10.48 1.95 2.87
C TRP A 217 -10.63 2.77 1.57
N PRO A 218 -11.74 2.70 0.80
CA PRO A 218 -11.91 3.56 -0.38
C PRO A 218 -11.98 5.04 -0.03
N THR A 219 -12.63 5.36 1.09
CA THR A 219 -12.74 6.73 1.61
C THR A 219 -11.37 7.26 2.00
N LEU A 220 -10.62 6.47 2.78
CA LEU A 220 -9.27 6.83 3.23
C LEU A 220 -8.31 7.01 2.05
N LEU A 221 -8.35 6.12 1.07
CA LEU A 221 -7.50 6.22 -0.13
C LEU A 221 -7.84 7.46 -0.96
N ALA A 222 -9.12 7.77 -1.15
CA ALA A 222 -9.54 8.97 -1.88
C ALA A 222 -9.11 10.26 -1.17
N GLU A 223 -9.23 10.31 0.16
CA GLU A 223 -8.78 11.43 0.98
C GLU A 223 -7.28 11.69 0.81
N ARG A 224 -6.45 10.64 0.91
CA ARG A 224 -4.99 10.74 0.73
C ARG A 224 -4.58 11.25 -0.65
N ARG A 225 -5.40 10.98 -1.68
CA ARG A 225 -5.16 11.43 -3.06
C ARG A 225 -5.88 12.72 -3.43
N GLY A 226 -6.63 13.34 -2.52
CA GLY A 226 -7.43 14.54 -2.81
C GLY A 226 -8.48 14.30 -3.90
N LEU A 227 -9.14 13.13 -3.88
CA LEU A 227 -10.19 12.74 -4.81
C LEU A 227 -11.52 12.54 -4.08
N ASP A 228 -12.63 12.60 -4.83
CA ASP A 228 -13.92 12.13 -4.34
C ASP A 228 -14.05 10.63 -4.66
N VAL A 229 -14.51 9.80 -3.72
CA VAL A 229 -14.70 8.38 -3.98
C VAL A 229 -16.07 8.11 -4.60
N ILE A 230 -16.10 7.36 -5.71
CA ILE A 230 -17.30 6.69 -6.19
C ILE A 230 -17.13 5.21 -5.86
N ASN A 231 -17.61 4.83 -4.68
CA ASN A 231 -17.51 3.47 -4.19
C ASN A 231 -18.64 2.64 -4.81
N GLN A 232 -18.31 1.68 -5.67
CA GLN A 232 -19.24 0.70 -6.24
C GLN A 232 -19.09 -0.69 -5.59
N GLY A 233 -18.59 -0.75 -4.36
CA GLY A 233 -18.58 -1.93 -3.51
C GLY A 233 -19.99 -2.49 -3.28
N VAL A 234 -20.18 -3.79 -3.51
CA VAL A 234 -21.45 -4.50 -3.29
C VAL A 234 -21.17 -5.82 -2.59
N GLY A 235 -21.72 -6.00 -1.39
CA GLY A 235 -21.56 -7.24 -0.64
C GLY A 235 -21.98 -8.49 -1.43
N GLY A 236 -21.10 -9.50 -1.45
CA GLY A 236 -21.29 -10.74 -2.19
C GLY A 236 -20.90 -10.67 -3.67
N GLN A 237 -20.46 -9.51 -4.18
CA GLN A 237 -20.26 -9.32 -5.61
C GLN A 237 -19.02 -10.06 -6.14
N VAL A 238 -19.18 -10.70 -7.30
CA VAL A 238 -18.08 -11.24 -8.11
C VAL A 238 -17.97 -10.47 -9.43
N PHE A 239 -16.97 -10.77 -10.27
CA PHE A 239 -16.90 -10.18 -11.61
C PHE A 239 -18.16 -10.48 -12.41
N GLN A 240 -18.90 -9.42 -12.76
CA GLN A 240 -20.16 -9.51 -13.48
C GLN A 240 -20.16 -8.55 -14.68
N PRO A 241 -19.85 -9.03 -15.89
CA PRO A 241 -19.94 -8.23 -17.11
C PRO A 241 -21.31 -7.56 -17.28
N GLY A 242 -21.32 -6.36 -17.85
CA GLY A 242 -22.52 -5.54 -18.05
C GLY A 242 -22.89 -4.64 -16.88
N THR A 243 -22.29 -4.82 -15.70
CA THR A 243 -22.58 -3.96 -14.52
C THR A 243 -21.91 -2.59 -14.58
N LEU A 244 -21.14 -2.28 -15.63
CA LEU A 244 -20.58 -0.93 -15.89
C LEU A 244 -21.43 -0.12 -16.87
N PHE A 245 -22.52 -0.70 -17.38
CA PHE A 245 -23.34 -0.06 -18.41
C PHE A 245 -23.96 1.26 -17.92
N GLY A 246 -23.80 2.32 -18.71
CA GLY A 246 -24.30 3.67 -18.40
C GLY A 246 -23.41 4.50 -17.48
N LEU A 247 -22.45 3.91 -16.77
CA LEU A 247 -21.64 4.61 -15.76
C LEU A 247 -20.75 5.69 -16.37
N ALA A 248 -20.05 5.40 -17.47
CA ALA A 248 -19.09 6.32 -18.10
C ALA A 248 -19.70 7.65 -18.61
N ARG A 249 -21.04 7.77 -18.64
CA ARG A 249 -21.71 9.04 -18.99
C ARG A 249 -21.89 9.97 -17.79
N ALA A 250 -21.72 9.45 -16.57
CA ALA A 250 -22.04 10.14 -15.34
C ALA A 250 -20.80 10.51 -14.51
N ILE A 251 -19.63 9.95 -14.84
CA ILE A 251 -18.40 10.08 -14.03
C ILE A 251 -17.17 10.31 -14.91
N ASP A 252 -16.15 10.95 -14.34
CA ASP A 252 -14.81 11.12 -14.94
C ASP A 252 -13.74 10.69 -13.92
N PRO A 253 -13.37 9.40 -13.86
CA PRO A 253 -12.41 8.92 -12.89
C PRO A 253 -10.98 9.37 -13.23
N ALA A 254 -10.27 9.83 -12.21
CA ALA A 254 -8.82 10.05 -12.25
C ALA A 254 -8.04 8.73 -12.03
N ALA A 255 -8.63 7.80 -11.28
CA ALA A 255 -8.07 6.51 -10.93
C ALA A 255 -9.18 5.47 -10.77
N ILE A 256 -8.88 4.21 -11.10
CA ILE A 256 -9.81 3.08 -10.93
C ILE A 256 -9.14 1.99 -10.09
N VAL A 257 -9.84 1.48 -9.08
CA VAL A 257 -9.44 0.28 -8.34
C VAL A 257 -10.49 -0.81 -8.57
N VAL A 258 -10.06 -2.00 -8.94
CA VAL A 258 -10.90 -3.20 -9.07
C VAL A 258 -10.53 -4.17 -7.97
N GLU A 259 -11.45 -4.36 -7.02
CA GLU A 259 -11.31 -5.18 -5.81
C GLU A 259 -12.40 -6.25 -5.82
N LEU A 260 -12.24 -7.26 -6.66
CA LEU A 260 -13.19 -8.36 -6.80
C LEU A 260 -12.44 -9.68 -6.85
N GLY A 261 -13.06 -10.72 -6.31
CA GLY A 261 -12.56 -12.09 -6.42
C GLY A 261 -12.73 -12.92 -5.16
N GLU A 262 -12.80 -12.27 -3.99
CA GLU A 262 -12.92 -12.93 -2.68
C GLU A 262 -14.16 -13.83 -2.64
N ASN A 263 -15.30 -13.31 -3.12
CA ASN A 263 -16.59 -14.00 -3.08
C ASN A 263 -16.65 -15.33 -3.86
N TYR A 264 -15.70 -15.63 -4.76
CA TYR A 264 -15.63 -16.96 -5.37
C TYR A 264 -15.32 -18.07 -4.35
N ARG A 265 -14.82 -17.74 -3.14
CA ARG A 265 -14.52 -18.70 -2.07
C ARG A 265 -15.73 -19.46 -1.54
N TYR A 266 -16.93 -18.86 -1.57
CA TYR A 266 -18.08 -19.37 -0.81
C TYR A 266 -18.84 -20.51 -1.46
N GLU A 267 -18.76 -20.64 -2.78
CA GLU A 267 -19.65 -21.49 -3.55
C GLU A 267 -18.93 -22.27 -4.67
N PRO A 268 -19.52 -23.37 -5.16
CA PRO A 268 -18.97 -24.07 -6.31
C PRO A 268 -18.84 -23.15 -7.53
N CYS A 269 -17.64 -23.01 -8.06
CA CYS A 269 -17.38 -22.24 -9.27
C CYS A 269 -16.29 -22.92 -10.11
N ARG A 270 -16.28 -22.63 -11.41
CA ARG A 270 -15.37 -23.28 -12.37
C ARG A 270 -14.46 -22.23 -12.99
N GLU A 271 -13.16 -22.51 -12.97
CA GLU A 271 -12.11 -21.61 -13.47
C GLU A 271 -12.42 -21.08 -14.88
N ARG A 272 -12.87 -21.95 -15.80
CA ARG A 272 -13.22 -21.54 -17.17
C ARG A 272 -14.28 -20.43 -17.24
N LEU A 273 -15.29 -20.48 -16.36
CA LEU A 273 -16.35 -19.47 -16.33
C LEU A 273 -15.85 -18.19 -15.64
N VAL A 274 -15.16 -18.34 -14.51
CA VAL A 274 -14.54 -17.22 -13.79
C VAL A 274 -13.57 -16.45 -14.69
N SER A 275 -12.66 -17.15 -15.37
CA SER A 275 -11.71 -16.56 -16.33
C SER A 275 -12.40 -15.79 -17.46
N ARG A 276 -13.50 -16.32 -18.00
CA ARG A 276 -14.30 -15.62 -19.01
C ARG A 276 -14.88 -14.32 -18.45
N ASP A 277 -15.46 -14.37 -17.26
CA ASP A 277 -16.18 -13.23 -16.67
C ASP A 277 -15.21 -12.15 -16.18
N VAL A 278 -14.08 -12.53 -15.57
CA VAL A 278 -12.96 -11.63 -15.25
C VAL A 278 -12.47 -10.92 -16.52
N ARG A 279 -12.16 -11.67 -17.58
CA ARG A 279 -11.70 -11.10 -18.85
C ARG A 279 -12.71 -10.11 -19.44
N ALA A 280 -13.98 -10.51 -19.51
CA ALA A 280 -15.03 -9.68 -20.11
C ALA A 280 -15.24 -8.39 -19.29
N TYR A 281 -15.22 -8.49 -17.96
CA TYR A 281 -15.36 -7.34 -17.08
C TYR A 281 -14.18 -6.35 -17.21
N LEU A 282 -12.94 -6.84 -17.18
CA LEU A 282 -11.75 -6.00 -17.37
C LEU A 282 -11.69 -5.39 -18.77
N ALA A 283 -12.12 -6.13 -19.80
CA ALA A 283 -12.27 -5.57 -21.14
C ALA A 283 -13.31 -4.44 -21.20
N GLU A 284 -14.40 -4.52 -20.43
CA GLU A 284 -15.37 -3.44 -20.30
C GLU A 284 -14.78 -2.20 -19.62
N VAL A 285 -14.04 -2.38 -18.51
CA VAL A 285 -13.32 -1.28 -17.85
C VAL A 285 -12.38 -0.60 -18.85
N SER A 286 -11.55 -1.38 -19.54
CA SER A 286 -10.58 -0.88 -20.51
C SER A 286 -11.24 -0.15 -21.69
N ARG A 287 -12.37 -0.67 -22.19
CA ARG A 287 -13.13 -0.02 -23.27
C ARG A 287 -13.75 1.31 -22.83
N LEU A 288 -14.15 1.43 -21.56
CA LEU A 288 -14.78 2.65 -21.03
C LEU A 288 -13.74 3.71 -20.64
N TRP A 289 -12.60 3.27 -20.10
CA TRP A 289 -11.55 4.13 -19.56
C TRP A 289 -10.16 3.62 -19.93
N GLY A 290 -9.86 3.64 -21.23
CA GLY A 290 -8.60 3.12 -21.80
C GLY A 290 -7.34 3.83 -21.31
N ASP A 291 -7.47 5.12 -20.97
CA ASP A 291 -6.35 5.98 -20.59
C ASP A 291 -6.29 6.24 -19.07
N VAL A 292 -7.24 5.73 -18.29
CA VAL A 292 -7.28 5.95 -16.84
C VAL A 292 -6.47 4.86 -16.13
N PRO A 293 -5.46 5.24 -15.32
CA PRO A 293 -4.70 4.28 -14.51
C PRO A 293 -5.65 3.40 -13.68
N THR A 294 -5.49 2.09 -13.82
CA THR A 294 -6.36 1.10 -13.20
C THR A 294 -5.53 0.10 -12.40
N TRP A 295 -5.89 -0.11 -11.14
CA TRP A 295 -5.26 -1.10 -10.27
C TRP A 295 -6.22 -2.25 -10.04
N VAL A 296 -5.82 -3.46 -10.45
CA VAL A 296 -6.62 -4.67 -10.32
C VAL A 296 -6.02 -5.53 -9.21
N LEU A 297 -6.76 -5.70 -8.13
CA LEU A 297 -6.30 -6.42 -6.95
C LEU A 297 -6.58 -7.90 -7.13
N THR A 298 -5.61 -8.75 -6.77
CA THR A 298 -5.94 -10.12 -6.39
C THR A 298 -6.68 -10.10 -5.03
N PRO A 299 -7.37 -11.20 -4.64
CA PRO A 299 -7.95 -11.33 -3.31
C PRO A 299 -6.93 -10.97 -2.20
N MET A 300 -7.44 -10.31 -1.14
CA MET A 300 -6.64 -9.94 0.03
C MET A 300 -6.38 -11.16 0.91
N TRP A 301 -5.60 -10.99 1.99
CA TRP A 301 -5.48 -12.04 2.98
C TRP A 301 -6.79 -12.24 3.75
N HIS A 302 -7.21 -13.49 3.88
CA HIS A 302 -8.29 -13.96 4.71
C HIS A 302 -7.84 -15.18 5.52
N ASN A 303 -8.54 -15.47 6.61
CA ASN A 303 -8.20 -16.56 7.51
C ASN A 303 -8.90 -17.88 7.12
N GLU A 304 -8.22 -18.71 6.32
CA GLU A 304 -8.69 -20.04 5.91
C GLU A 304 -8.97 -20.99 7.09
N ASP A 305 -8.29 -20.84 8.23
CA ASP A 305 -8.53 -21.68 9.41
C ASP A 305 -9.85 -21.29 10.11
N ALA A 306 -10.19 -20.00 10.10
CA ALA A 306 -11.43 -19.50 10.69
C ALA A 306 -12.64 -19.78 9.80
N TYR A 307 -12.49 -19.65 8.48
CA TYR A 307 -13.53 -19.98 7.51
C TYR A 307 -12.90 -20.54 6.24
N ALA A 308 -13.00 -21.84 6.01
CA ALA A 308 -12.38 -22.49 4.87
C ALA A 308 -13.11 -22.21 3.55
N SER A 309 -12.36 -22.02 2.47
CA SER A 309 -12.88 -21.95 1.11
C SER A 309 -13.65 -23.22 0.71
N HIS A 310 -14.71 -23.04 -0.08
CA HIS A 310 -15.56 -24.13 -0.54
C HIS A 310 -14.78 -25.11 -1.43
N LYS A 311 -14.79 -26.41 -1.10
CA LYS A 311 -13.96 -27.44 -1.77
C LYS A 311 -14.18 -27.62 -3.27
N MET A 312 -15.34 -27.21 -3.79
CA MET A 312 -15.67 -27.23 -5.22
C MET A 312 -15.53 -25.84 -5.90
N SER A 313 -14.97 -24.86 -5.20
CA SER A 313 -14.60 -23.57 -5.77
C SER A 313 -13.25 -23.65 -6.48
N CYS A 314 -13.04 -22.82 -7.50
CA CYS A 314 -11.75 -22.58 -8.13
C CYS A 314 -11.02 -21.35 -7.56
N PHE A 315 -11.26 -21.04 -6.28
CA PHE A 315 -10.74 -19.83 -5.65
C PHE A 315 -9.20 -19.77 -5.63
N ALA A 316 -8.53 -20.93 -5.47
CA ALA A 316 -7.06 -21.00 -5.52
C ALA A 316 -6.47 -20.52 -6.85
N GLU A 317 -7.22 -20.65 -7.95
CA GLU A 317 -6.83 -20.21 -9.29
C GLU A 317 -7.15 -18.73 -9.56
N VAL A 318 -8.04 -18.10 -8.78
CA VAL A 318 -8.53 -16.73 -9.00
C VAL A 318 -7.40 -15.69 -9.09
N PRO A 319 -6.38 -15.67 -8.19
CA PRO A 319 -5.28 -14.72 -8.30
C PRO A 319 -4.53 -14.81 -9.64
N GLN A 320 -4.26 -16.02 -10.11
CA GLN A 320 -3.57 -16.23 -11.39
C GLN A 320 -4.45 -15.83 -12.58
N VAL A 321 -5.76 -16.10 -12.50
CA VAL A 321 -6.72 -15.66 -13.51
C VAL A 321 -6.75 -14.13 -13.59
N ILE A 322 -6.82 -13.43 -12.46
CA ILE A 322 -6.83 -11.97 -12.42
C ILE A 322 -5.55 -11.40 -13.04
N ARG A 323 -4.37 -11.91 -12.64
CA ARG A 323 -3.08 -11.50 -13.22
C ARG A 323 -3.09 -11.62 -14.75
N ALA A 324 -3.36 -12.84 -15.24
CA ALA A 324 -3.31 -13.14 -16.66
C ALA A 324 -4.34 -12.34 -17.50
N GLN A 325 -5.49 -11.97 -16.92
CA GLN A 325 -6.49 -11.17 -17.62
C GLN A 325 -6.19 -9.66 -17.57
N ALA A 326 -5.67 -9.14 -16.46
CA ALA A 326 -5.34 -7.72 -16.31
C ALA A 326 -4.13 -7.31 -17.15
N GLU A 327 -3.08 -8.14 -17.20
CA GLU A 327 -1.84 -7.89 -17.97
C GLU A 327 -2.05 -7.73 -19.49
N GLN A 328 -3.22 -8.12 -20.00
CA GLN A 328 -3.59 -7.89 -21.41
C GLN A 328 -3.88 -6.41 -21.72
N PHE A 329 -3.99 -5.55 -20.71
CA PHE A 329 -4.38 -4.14 -20.84
C PHE A 329 -3.29 -3.23 -20.27
N GLY A 330 -2.67 -2.39 -21.11
CA GLY A 330 -1.48 -1.62 -20.74
C GLY A 330 -1.68 -0.56 -19.65
N GLN A 331 -2.92 -0.10 -19.41
CA GLN A 331 -3.24 0.84 -18.33
C GLN A 331 -3.53 0.15 -16.99
N MET A 332 -3.67 -1.18 -16.99
CA MET A 332 -3.96 -1.96 -15.80
C MET A 332 -2.67 -2.43 -15.14
N ARG A 333 -2.59 -2.24 -13.82
CA ARG A 333 -1.50 -2.73 -12.97
C ARG A 333 -2.09 -3.71 -11.96
N VAL A 334 -1.50 -4.90 -11.87
CA VAL A 334 -1.93 -5.87 -10.85
C VAL A 334 -1.29 -5.50 -9.51
N VAL A 335 -2.09 -5.55 -8.46
CA VAL A 335 -1.63 -5.41 -7.07
C VAL A 335 -1.92 -6.71 -6.34
N GLU A 336 -0.88 -7.28 -5.73
CA GLU A 336 -1.01 -8.49 -4.92
C GLU A 336 -1.75 -8.16 -3.61
N GLY A 337 -3.03 -8.52 -3.56
CA GLY A 337 -3.92 -8.22 -2.42
C GLY A 337 -3.44 -8.80 -1.10
N ALA A 338 -2.75 -9.95 -1.13
CA ALA A 338 -2.15 -10.55 0.07
C ALA A 338 -1.11 -9.63 0.75
N GLY A 339 -0.48 -8.72 0.00
CA GLY A 339 0.44 -7.73 0.57
C GLY A 339 -0.25 -6.52 1.19
N LEU A 340 -1.53 -6.28 0.91
CA LEU A 340 -2.27 -5.09 1.36
C LEU A 340 -2.76 -5.17 2.81
N LEU A 341 -2.80 -6.38 3.38
CA LEU A 341 -3.26 -6.62 4.74
C LEU A 341 -2.36 -7.67 5.40
N ASP A 342 -1.87 -7.40 6.61
CA ASP A 342 -1.09 -8.39 7.34
C ASP A 342 -1.93 -9.63 7.67
N HIS A 343 -1.25 -10.77 7.80
CA HIS A 343 -1.87 -12.04 8.12
C HIS A 343 -2.24 -12.14 9.62
N ASP A 344 -3.00 -11.15 10.11
CA ASP A 344 -3.42 -10.98 11.49
C ASP A 344 -4.94 -10.84 11.58
N ALA A 345 -5.59 -11.83 12.19
CA ALA A 345 -7.03 -11.85 12.38
C ALA A 345 -7.54 -10.67 13.24
N ALA A 346 -6.68 -10.00 14.02
CA ALA A 346 -7.05 -8.80 14.77
C ALA A 346 -7.35 -7.59 13.87
N LEU A 347 -6.85 -7.58 12.64
CA LEU A 347 -7.19 -6.56 11.64
C LEU A 347 -8.57 -6.81 11.00
N LEU A 348 -9.12 -8.01 11.20
CA LEU A 348 -10.40 -8.44 10.62
C LEU A 348 -11.49 -8.32 11.67
N ALA A 349 -12.49 -7.50 11.38
CA ALA A 349 -13.56 -7.19 12.29
C ALA A 349 -14.46 -8.40 12.61
N ASP A 350 -14.65 -9.27 11.63
CA ASP A 350 -15.33 -10.55 11.78
C ASP A 350 -14.37 -11.70 12.12
N GLY A 351 -13.06 -11.43 12.20
CA GLY A 351 -11.98 -12.38 12.45
C GLY A 351 -11.68 -13.37 11.33
N TYR A 352 -12.17 -13.16 10.11
CA TYR A 352 -11.86 -14.04 8.98
C TYR A 352 -11.73 -13.38 7.60
N GLU A 353 -12.45 -12.30 7.25
CA GLU A 353 -12.26 -11.63 5.95
C GLU A 353 -12.43 -10.10 5.97
N HIS A 354 -13.37 -9.55 6.74
CA HIS A 354 -13.72 -8.14 6.58
C HIS A 354 -12.83 -7.25 7.46
N PRO A 355 -12.09 -6.28 6.90
CA PRO A 355 -11.20 -5.44 7.69
C PRO A 355 -11.98 -4.51 8.64
N GLY A 356 -11.51 -4.41 9.87
CA GLY A 356 -11.91 -3.33 10.78
C GLY A 356 -11.22 -2.01 10.43
N ALA A 357 -11.45 -0.97 11.23
CA ALA A 357 -10.85 0.36 11.00
C ALA A 357 -9.32 0.33 10.81
N GLN A 358 -8.60 -0.46 11.61
CA GLN A 358 -7.13 -0.60 11.50
C GLN A 358 -6.72 -1.32 10.20
N GLY A 359 -7.43 -2.38 9.82
CA GLY A 359 -7.21 -3.09 8.56
C GLY A 359 -7.48 -2.20 7.35
N CYS A 360 -8.59 -1.45 7.35
CA CYS A 360 -8.91 -0.48 6.30
C CYS A 360 -7.83 0.61 6.16
N ALA A 361 -7.31 1.11 7.29
CA ALA A 361 -6.23 2.08 7.28
C ALA A 361 -4.93 1.50 6.71
N GLN A 362 -4.62 0.23 7.00
CA GLN A 362 -3.47 -0.46 6.42
C GLN A 362 -3.63 -0.66 4.91
N ILE A 363 -4.79 -1.15 4.46
CA ILE A 363 -5.10 -1.32 3.04
C ILE A 363 -4.93 0.01 2.29
N ALA A 364 -5.47 1.12 2.82
CA ALA A 364 -5.37 2.42 2.18
C ALA A 364 -3.91 2.90 2.03
N ARG A 365 -3.07 2.77 3.08
CA ARG A 365 -1.64 3.15 3.01
C ARG A 365 -0.87 2.29 2.01
N ARG A 366 -1.05 0.97 2.05
CA ARG A 366 -0.33 0.03 1.19
C ARG A 366 -0.75 0.12 -0.27
N LEU A 367 -2.04 0.32 -0.52
CA LEU A 367 -2.55 0.54 -1.86
C LEU A 367 -2.08 1.88 -2.42
N GLU A 368 -1.95 2.92 -1.60
CA GLU A 368 -1.31 4.17 -2.03
C GLU A 368 0.13 3.94 -2.51
N LEU A 369 0.95 3.22 -1.72
CA LEU A 369 2.31 2.85 -2.13
C LEU A 369 2.33 2.07 -3.46
N ALA A 370 1.43 1.10 -3.63
CA ALA A 370 1.31 0.32 -4.88
C ALA A 370 0.89 1.19 -6.07
N MET A 371 0.07 2.21 -5.83
CA MET A 371 -0.38 3.15 -6.84
C MET A 371 0.71 4.14 -7.25
N ASP A 372 1.54 4.59 -6.31
CA ASP A 372 2.67 5.47 -6.57
C ASP A 372 3.83 4.74 -7.25
N ALA A 373 3.93 3.42 -7.07
CA ALA A 373 4.91 2.57 -7.75
C ALA A 373 4.81 2.74 -9.28
N GLY A 374 5.83 3.38 -9.86
CA GLY A 374 5.89 3.67 -11.30
C GLY A 374 4.97 4.80 -11.78
N ALA A 375 4.43 5.62 -10.86
CA ALA A 375 3.78 6.89 -11.21
C ALA A 375 4.79 8.05 -11.24
N GLU A 376 5.74 8.07 -10.30
CA GLU A 376 6.81 9.07 -10.25
C GLU A 376 7.91 8.78 -11.31
N PRO A 377 8.46 9.82 -11.97
CA PRO A 377 9.65 9.66 -12.81
C PRO A 377 10.83 9.08 -12.05
N ARG A 378 11.50 8.08 -12.63
CA ARG A 378 12.64 7.37 -12.01
C ARG A 378 13.77 8.31 -11.60
N GLU A 379 13.99 9.38 -12.36
CA GLU A 379 15.05 10.36 -12.04
C GLU A 379 14.74 11.17 -10.79
N GLU A 380 13.46 11.46 -10.52
CA GLU A 380 13.04 12.20 -9.34
C GLU A 380 13.14 11.33 -8.08
N LEU A 381 12.65 10.10 -8.18
CA LEU A 381 12.77 9.10 -7.12
C LEU A 381 14.24 8.81 -6.77
N SER A 382 15.09 8.68 -7.80
CA SER A 382 16.54 8.47 -7.61
C SER A 382 17.23 9.68 -6.95
N ARG A 383 16.82 10.91 -7.32
CA ARG A 383 17.36 12.13 -6.70
C ARG A 383 16.97 12.21 -5.22
N ARG A 384 15.72 11.91 -4.90
CA ARG A 384 15.21 11.88 -3.53
C ARG A 384 15.95 10.85 -2.68
N ALA A 385 16.15 9.64 -3.20
CA ALA A 385 16.95 8.62 -2.52
C ALA A 385 18.39 9.08 -2.28
N ALA A 386 19.03 9.72 -3.28
CA ALA A 386 20.38 10.24 -3.14
C ALA A 386 20.48 11.34 -2.06
N ASP A 387 19.49 12.23 -1.97
CA ASP A 387 19.43 13.28 -0.95
C ASP A 387 19.27 12.72 0.46
N LEU A 388 18.42 11.69 0.64
CA LEU A 388 18.25 10.98 1.91
C LEU A 388 19.55 10.25 2.30
N LEU A 389 20.17 9.52 1.35
CA LEU A 389 21.40 8.78 1.56
C LEU A 389 22.62 9.68 1.82
N ALA A 390 22.63 10.92 1.33
CA ALA A 390 23.71 11.87 1.61
C ALA A 390 23.83 12.22 3.11
N ARG A 391 22.74 12.08 3.86
CA ARG A 391 22.68 12.32 5.32
C ARG A 391 22.69 11.02 6.12
N ALA A 392 22.66 9.87 5.44
CA ALA A 392 22.51 8.58 6.07
C ALA A 392 23.80 8.10 6.77
N PRO A 393 23.67 7.20 7.76
CA PRO A 393 24.81 6.60 8.42
C PRO A 393 25.67 5.77 7.46
N ARG A 394 26.96 5.57 7.81
CA ARG A 394 27.93 4.87 6.94
C ARG A 394 27.53 3.45 6.54
N ARG A 395 26.67 2.78 7.31
CA ARG A 395 26.15 1.44 6.97
C ARG A 395 25.35 1.43 5.66
N THR A 396 24.92 2.58 5.15
CA THR A 396 24.20 2.71 3.87
C THR A 396 25.08 2.76 2.62
N ILE A 397 26.41 2.67 2.76
CA ILE A 397 27.35 2.62 1.64
C ILE A 397 27.00 1.55 0.58
N PRO A 398 26.55 0.33 0.93
CA PRO A 398 26.08 -0.65 -0.06
C PRO A 398 25.05 -0.05 -1.03
N MET A 399 24.03 0.62 -0.48
CA MET A 399 22.96 1.23 -1.24
C MET A 399 23.44 2.45 -2.04
N ALA A 400 24.24 3.33 -1.42
CA ALA A 400 24.74 4.54 -2.06
C ALA A 400 25.66 4.24 -3.26
N GLU A 401 26.59 3.28 -3.12
CA GLU A 401 27.49 2.90 -4.22
C GLU A 401 26.74 2.08 -5.29
N CYS A 402 25.76 1.25 -4.92
CA CYS A 402 24.90 0.55 -5.87
C CYS A 402 24.19 1.55 -6.81
N LEU A 403 23.51 2.55 -6.22
CA LEU A 403 22.79 3.57 -6.99
C LEU A 403 23.71 4.50 -7.78
N ALA A 404 24.81 4.97 -7.19
CA ALA A 404 25.76 5.85 -7.88
C ALA A 404 26.41 5.21 -9.11
N ARG A 405 26.46 3.87 -9.16
CA ARG A 405 26.98 3.09 -10.29
C ARG A 405 25.91 2.67 -11.30
N GLY A 406 24.64 2.99 -11.06
CA GLY A 406 23.52 2.51 -11.87
C GLY A 406 23.31 0.99 -11.79
N LEU A 407 23.69 0.37 -10.67
CA LEU A 407 23.56 -1.07 -10.43
C LEU A 407 22.30 -1.44 -9.66
N GLY A 408 21.37 -0.51 -9.48
CA GLY A 408 20.11 -0.75 -8.79
C GLY A 408 19.07 0.29 -9.16
N GLU A 409 17.83 -0.08 -8.93
CA GLU A 409 16.65 0.75 -9.10
C GLU A 409 16.07 1.08 -7.73
N VAL A 410 15.81 2.37 -7.49
CA VAL A 410 15.07 2.80 -6.29
C VAL A 410 13.62 2.37 -6.47
N THR A 411 13.12 1.56 -5.53
CA THR A 411 11.72 1.13 -5.51
C THR A 411 10.86 1.99 -4.61
N HIS A 412 11.46 2.61 -3.59
CA HIS A 412 10.81 3.56 -2.70
C HIS A 412 11.83 4.52 -2.07
N ALA A 413 11.45 5.78 -1.90
CA ALA A 413 12.24 6.77 -1.16
C ALA A 413 11.33 7.81 -0.51
N GLU A 414 11.31 7.80 0.81
CA GLU A 414 10.64 8.77 1.67
C GLU A 414 11.48 8.96 2.93
N GLU A 415 11.30 10.08 3.64
CA GLU A 415 11.86 10.22 4.98
C GLU A 415 11.39 9.03 5.85
N GLY A 416 12.33 8.36 6.52
CA GLY A 416 12.04 7.17 7.31
C GLY A 416 12.18 5.84 6.59
N MET A 417 12.21 5.77 5.24
CA MET A 417 12.47 4.52 4.51
C MET A 417 12.97 4.72 3.07
N VAL A 418 14.03 3.99 2.70
CA VAL A 418 14.55 3.84 1.33
C VAL A 418 14.68 2.35 1.01
N ALA A 419 14.14 1.94 -0.14
CA ALA A 419 14.25 0.59 -0.66
C ALA A 419 14.83 0.60 -2.08
N VAL A 420 15.74 -0.34 -2.34
CA VAL A 420 16.43 -0.48 -3.63
C VAL A 420 16.39 -1.93 -4.08
N ARG A 421 16.10 -2.15 -5.36
CA ARG A 421 16.27 -3.43 -6.03
C ARG A 421 17.58 -3.38 -6.80
N ALA A 422 18.58 -4.11 -6.34
CA ALA A 422 19.88 -4.15 -6.97
C ALA A 422 19.91 -5.18 -8.12
N ALA A 423 20.86 -5.00 -9.04
CA ALA A 423 21.18 -5.99 -10.05
C ALA A 423 21.50 -7.33 -9.37
N GLY A 424 21.07 -8.44 -9.98
CA GLY A 424 21.22 -9.77 -9.38
C GLY A 424 20.12 -10.18 -8.40
N GLY A 425 19.07 -9.35 -8.22
CA GLY A 425 17.85 -9.73 -7.50
C GLY A 425 17.86 -9.42 -6.00
N VAL A 426 19.01 -9.00 -5.46
CA VAL A 426 19.13 -8.54 -4.07
C VAL A 426 18.31 -7.28 -3.86
N GLN A 427 17.60 -7.22 -2.75
CA GLN A 427 16.98 -5.98 -2.29
C GLN A 427 17.73 -5.39 -1.10
N MET A 428 17.74 -4.07 -1.00
CA MET A 428 18.36 -3.35 0.11
C MET A 428 17.34 -2.44 0.75
N ALA A 429 17.32 -2.42 2.08
CA ALA A 429 16.41 -1.59 2.86
C ALA A 429 17.17 -0.78 3.91
N TRP A 430 16.84 0.50 4.03
CA TRP A 430 17.33 1.38 5.08
C TRP A 430 16.24 2.36 5.49
N GLY A 431 15.92 2.41 6.79
CA GLY A 431 14.86 3.26 7.30
C GLY A 431 14.61 3.02 8.79
N HIS A 432 14.09 4.01 9.49
CA HIS A 432 13.82 3.94 10.93
C HIS A 432 12.33 3.93 11.28
N ASP A 433 11.45 4.14 10.29
CA ASP A 433 10.01 4.02 10.49
C ASP A 433 9.59 2.56 10.29
N ALA A 434 9.25 1.88 11.40
CA ALA A 434 8.86 0.48 11.39
C ALA A 434 7.55 0.22 10.62
N VAL A 435 6.58 1.14 10.69
CA VAL A 435 5.29 0.97 9.99
C VAL A 435 5.51 1.12 8.50
N LEU A 436 6.21 2.16 8.07
CA LEU A 436 6.54 2.38 6.67
C LEU A 436 7.43 1.25 6.13
N ALA A 437 8.39 0.75 6.91
CA ALA A 437 9.22 -0.37 6.52
C ALA A 437 8.39 -1.63 6.24
N ARG A 438 7.43 -1.98 7.11
CA ARG A 438 6.49 -3.10 6.85
C ARG A 438 5.64 -2.86 5.61
N ASP A 439 5.05 -1.67 5.49
CA ASP A 439 4.18 -1.32 4.38
C ASP A 439 4.92 -1.36 3.03
N VAL A 440 6.15 -0.82 2.97
CA VAL A 440 7.02 -0.89 1.78
C VAL A 440 7.45 -2.32 1.49
N ALA A 441 7.81 -3.09 2.51
CA ALA A 441 8.27 -4.47 2.33
C ALA A 441 7.17 -5.36 1.72
N SER A 442 5.97 -5.33 2.29
CA SER A 442 4.84 -6.15 1.85
C SER A 442 4.36 -5.84 0.44
N VAL A 443 4.57 -4.60 -0.04
CA VAL A 443 4.03 -4.14 -1.34
C VAL A 443 5.09 -4.06 -2.43
N LEU A 444 6.29 -3.58 -2.10
CA LEU A 444 7.31 -3.18 -3.09
C LEU A 444 8.55 -4.08 -3.07
N MET A 445 8.68 -4.97 -2.07
CA MET A 445 9.85 -5.82 -1.90
C MET A 445 9.56 -7.34 -2.04
N PRO A 446 9.06 -7.83 -3.17
CA PRO A 446 8.61 -9.23 -3.33
C PRO A 446 9.73 -10.28 -3.50
N HIS A 447 11.00 -9.93 -3.34
CA HIS A 447 12.13 -10.82 -3.64
C HIS A 447 13.09 -10.99 -2.46
N GLU A 448 13.74 -12.13 -2.41
CA GLU A 448 14.86 -12.40 -1.52
C GLU A 448 16.15 -12.59 -2.32
N PRO A 449 17.32 -12.34 -1.72
CA PRO A 449 17.54 -11.93 -0.32
C PRO A 449 17.38 -10.42 -0.09
N VAL A 450 17.20 -10.03 1.18
CA VAL A 450 17.14 -8.61 1.60
C VAL A 450 18.33 -8.27 2.48
N LEU A 451 19.10 -7.26 2.10
CA LEU A 451 20.12 -6.63 2.95
C LEU A 451 19.48 -5.50 3.76
N CYS A 452 19.24 -5.74 5.04
CA CYS A 452 18.76 -4.73 5.97
C CYS A 452 19.94 -3.93 6.54
N LEU A 453 19.91 -2.62 6.33
CA LEU A 453 20.94 -1.67 6.76
C LEU A 453 20.47 -0.79 7.94
N GLU A 454 19.40 -1.19 8.62
CA GLU A 454 18.94 -0.56 9.87
C GLU A 454 18.42 -1.62 10.85
N PRO A 455 19.13 -1.85 11.98
CA PRO A 455 18.73 -2.89 12.94
C PRO A 455 17.34 -2.70 13.53
N SER A 456 16.88 -1.46 13.71
CA SER A 456 15.59 -1.18 14.36
C SER A 456 14.37 -1.62 13.56
N VAL A 457 14.52 -1.92 12.26
CA VAL A 457 13.43 -2.40 11.40
C VAL A 457 13.66 -3.83 10.89
N ALA A 458 14.73 -4.51 11.34
CA ALA A 458 15.07 -5.83 10.84
C ALA A 458 13.99 -6.88 11.14
N ASP A 459 13.44 -6.88 12.36
CA ASP A 459 12.37 -7.81 12.77
C ASP A 459 11.06 -7.52 12.00
N ASP A 460 10.77 -6.24 11.74
CA ASP A 460 9.62 -5.79 10.97
C ASP A 460 9.67 -6.26 9.51
N LEU A 461 10.82 -6.06 8.85
CA LEU A 461 11.05 -6.53 7.49
C LEU A 461 11.01 -8.05 7.43
N GLN A 462 11.60 -8.73 8.41
CA GLN A 462 11.63 -10.19 8.47
C GLN A 462 10.21 -10.76 8.56
N LEU A 463 9.38 -10.20 9.45
CA LEU A 463 7.99 -10.62 9.63
C LEU A 463 7.15 -10.31 8.39
N ALA A 464 7.24 -9.09 7.86
CA ALA A 464 6.46 -8.64 6.71
C ALA A 464 6.74 -9.44 5.43
N LEU A 465 7.97 -9.95 5.28
CA LEU A 465 8.41 -10.74 4.13
C LEU A 465 8.34 -12.25 4.37
N GLY A 466 8.02 -12.70 5.59
CA GLY A 466 8.00 -14.13 5.94
C GLY A 466 9.36 -14.82 5.86
N LEU A 467 10.45 -14.10 6.13
CA LEU A 467 11.82 -14.61 5.99
C LEU A 467 12.28 -15.34 7.26
N GLY A 468 12.67 -16.62 7.14
CA GLY A 468 12.98 -17.48 8.29
C GLY A 468 14.37 -17.28 8.89
N ARG A 469 15.31 -16.72 8.13
CA ARG A 469 16.73 -16.66 8.52
C ARG A 469 17.28 -15.24 8.55
N ARG A 470 18.11 -14.98 9.56
CA ARG A 470 18.82 -13.71 9.74
C ARG A 470 20.31 -13.98 9.94
N GLU A 471 21.14 -13.38 9.09
CA GLU A 471 22.60 -13.50 9.17
C GLU A 471 23.22 -12.11 9.37
N ALA A 472 23.78 -11.85 10.55
CA ALA A 472 24.47 -10.61 10.85
C ALA A 472 25.74 -10.46 9.99
N CYS A 473 25.98 -9.26 9.49
CA CYS A 473 27.15 -8.99 8.65
C CYS A 473 27.82 -7.66 8.99
N HIS A 474 29.15 -7.66 8.88
CA HIS A 474 29.94 -6.44 8.93
C HIS A 474 29.91 -5.77 7.56
N VAL A 475 29.55 -4.49 7.52
CA VAL A 475 29.82 -3.63 6.36
C VAL A 475 31.22 -3.04 6.53
N ALA A 476 32.11 -3.35 5.59
CA ALA A 476 33.47 -2.82 5.55
C ALA A 476 33.62 -1.86 4.37
N THR A 477 34.27 -0.72 4.59
CA THR A 477 34.48 0.30 3.54
C THR A 477 35.84 0.98 3.66
N LEU A 478 36.38 1.44 2.53
CA LEU A 478 37.62 2.21 2.47
C LEU A 478 37.37 3.60 1.91
N LYS A 479 37.89 4.64 2.57
CA LYS A 479 37.75 6.04 2.11
C LYS A 479 38.43 6.24 0.74
N ARG A 480 37.76 6.98 -0.17
CA ARG A 480 38.23 7.25 -1.55
C ARG A 480 39.66 7.80 -1.69
N LYS A 481 40.24 8.43 -0.65
CA LYS A 481 41.59 9.00 -0.68
C LYS A 481 42.69 8.05 -0.18
N ALA A 482 42.35 6.85 0.27
CA ALA A 482 43.29 5.93 0.87
C ALA A 482 43.83 4.95 -0.19
N SER A 483 45.05 5.18 -0.69
CA SER A 483 45.74 4.15 -1.51
C SER A 483 46.20 3.00 -0.61
N VAL A 484 45.93 1.75 -1.01
CA VAL A 484 46.37 0.56 -0.27
C VAL A 484 47.67 0.05 -0.85
N LYS A 485 48.68 -0.21 0.00
CA LYS A 485 49.93 -0.79 -0.47
C LYS A 485 49.71 -2.25 -0.87
N VAL A 486 49.93 -2.56 -2.16
CA VAL A 486 49.94 -3.94 -2.66
C VAL A 486 51.33 -4.55 -2.39
N PRO A 487 51.44 -5.74 -1.77
CA PRO A 487 52.71 -6.43 -1.59
C PRO A 487 53.43 -6.64 -2.93
N SER A 488 54.72 -6.29 -2.99
CA SER A 488 55.57 -6.46 -4.17
C SER A 488 55.87 -7.94 -4.47
N GLY A 489 56.16 -8.27 -5.73
CA GLY A 489 56.56 -9.62 -6.14
C GLY A 489 55.40 -10.58 -6.39
N ARG A 490 54.18 -10.08 -6.61
CA ARG A 490 53.02 -10.90 -6.98
C ARG A 490 52.43 -10.45 -8.29
N LEU A 491 52.16 -11.42 -9.16
CA LEU A 491 51.46 -11.18 -10.42
C LEU A 491 49.96 -11.17 -10.15
N ILE A 492 49.35 -9.98 -10.21
CA ILE A 492 47.90 -9.78 -10.12
C ILE A 492 47.44 -9.09 -11.40
N ARG A 493 46.46 -9.66 -12.09
CA ARG A 493 45.90 -9.10 -13.33
C ARG A 493 44.41 -9.39 -13.45
N PRO A 494 43.67 -8.64 -14.29
CA PRO A 494 42.30 -8.98 -14.62
C PRO A 494 42.17 -10.40 -15.19
N LEU A 495 41.09 -11.07 -14.80
CA LEU A 495 40.59 -12.29 -15.44
C LEU A 495 39.61 -11.91 -16.56
N GLY A 496 39.42 -12.83 -17.51
CA GLY A 496 38.52 -12.65 -18.64
C GLY A 496 37.58 -13.84 -18.86
N GLU A 497 36.85 -13.83 -19.97
CA GLU A 497 35.82 -14.85 -20.27
C GLU A 497 36.33 -16.29 -20.18
N GLY A 498 37.57 -16.54 -20.61
CA GLY A 498 38.19 -17.86 -20.57
C GLY A 498 38.41 -18.42 -19.15
N ASP A 499 38.37 -17.57 -18.13
CA ASP A 499 38.56 -17.95 -16.73
C ASP A 499 37.25 -18.37 -16.03
N LEU A 500 36.10 -18.27 -16.70
CA LEU A 500 34.78 -18.57 -16.12
C LEU A 500 34.74 -19.93 -15.43
N SER A 501 35.20 -20.99 -16.11
CA SER A 501 35.17 -22.35 -15.56
C SER A 501 36.00 -22.46 -14.28
N ALA A 502 37.18 -21.85 -14.24
CA ALA A 502 38.06 -21.88 -13.07
C ALA A 502 37.48 -21.09 -11.89
N VAL A 503 36.87 -19.92 -12.15
CA VAL A 503 36.21 -19.10 -11.13
C VAL A 503 35.00 -19.86 -10.56
N ARG A 504 34.10 -20.36 -11.41
CA ARG A 504 32.87 -21.03 -10.97
C ARG A 504 33.13 -22.32 -10.19
N GLN A 505 34.14 -23.09 -10.55
CA GLN A 505 34.49 -24.33 -9.82
C GLN A 505 35.08 -24.10 -8.43
N ARG A 506 35.64 -22.91 -8.18
CA ARG A 506 36.41 -22.61 -6.95
C ARG A 506 35.73 -21.60 -6.04
N MET A 507 34.65 -20.97 -6.50
CA MET A 507 33.83 -20.06 -5.69
C MET A 507 33.13 -20.84 -4.58
N SER A 508 33.15 -20.33 -3.34
CA SER A 508 32.51 -20.97 -2.19
C SER A 508 30.99 -20.94 -2.25
N HIS A 509 30.42 -19.92 -2.91
CA HIS A 509 28.97 -19.70 -3.01
C HIS A 509 28.52 -19.44 -4.47
N PRO A 510 28.72 -20.41 -5.39
CA PRO A 510 28.38 -20.22 -6.80
C PRO A 510 26.87 -20.05 -7.04
N GLU A 511 26.02 -20.40 -6.08
CA GLU A 511 24.57 -20.18 -6.11
C GLU A 511 24.17 -18.71 -6.03
N ARG A 512 25.02 -17.83 -5.48
CA ARG A 512 24.72 -16.41 -5.28
C ARG A 512 24.86 -15.55 -6.54
N GLN A 513 25.41 -16.13 -7.60
CA GLN A 513 25.69 -15.43 -8.84
C GLN A 513 25.56 -16.40 -10.01
N SER A 514 24.82 -16.04 -11.06
CA SER A 514 24.66 -16.89 -12.23
C SER A 514 25.93 -16.92 -13.09
N ASP A 515 26.04 -17.92 -13.96
CA ASP A 515 27.14 -18.01 -14.94
C ASP A 515 27.15 -16.79 -15.87
N GLU A 516 25.97 -16.31 -16.27
CA GLU A 516 25.81 -15.12 -17.10
C GLU A 516 26.31 -13.86 -16.39
N GLN A 517 25.92 -13.65 -15.13
CA GLN A 517 26.40 -12.54 -14.31
C GLN A 517 27.92 -12.60 -14.12
N THR A 518 28.46 -13.80 -13.84
CA THR A 518 29.91 -14.01 -13.69
C THR A 518 30.65 -13.70 -14.99
N LEU A 519 30.14 -14.17 -16.12
CA LEU A 519 30.72 -13.92 -17.43
C LEU A 519 30.74 -12.43 -17.77
N GLU A 520 29.67 -11.70 -17.46
CA GLU A 520 29.60 -10.25 -17.69
C GLU A 520 30.61 -9.49 -16.81
N LEU A 521 30.73 -9.85 -15.53
CA LEU A 521 31.74 -9.25 -14.65
C LEU A 521 33.18 -9.58 -15.11
N LEU A 522 33.42 -10.78 -15.65
CA LEU A 522 34.71 -11.14 -16.26
C LEU A 522 35.00 -10.30 -17.52
N ARG A 523 34.02 -10.09 -18.40
CA ARG A 523 34.15 -9.20 -19.57
C ARG A 523 34.54 -7.79 -19.18
N GLN A 524 33.95 -7.30 -18.10
CA GLN A 524 34.20 -5.96 -17.58
C GLN A 524 35.50 -5.84 -16.77
N GLY A 525 36.30 -6.91 -16.65
CA GLY A 525 37.53 -6.93 -15.88
C GLY A 525 37.32 -6.75 -14.37
N ARG A 526 36.15 -7.17 -13.86
CA ARG A 526 35.75 -7.02 -12.46
C ARG A 526 36.33 -8.11 -11.55
N TYR A 527 36.88 -9.18 -12.12
CA TYR A 527 37.67 -10.17 -11.39
C TYR A 527 39.16 -9.94 -11.58
N LEU A 528 39.92 -10.05 -10.49
CA LEU A 528 41.37 -10.07 -10.47
C LEU A 528 41.86 -11.45 -10.04
N GLY A 529 42.83 -12.00 -10.77
CA GLY A 529 43.50 -13.26 -10.46
C GLY A 529 44.92 -13.04 -9.98
N GLY A 530 45.33 -13.83 -8.98
CA GLY A 530 46.71 -13.96 -8.54
C GLY A 530 47.35 -15.17 -9.21
N PHE A 531 48.58 -15.01 -9.70
CA PHE A 531 49.31 -16.04 -10.42
C PHE A 531 50.64 -16.36 -9.74
N ASP A 532 50.96 -17.66 -9.65
CA ASP A 532 52.27 -18.12 -9.16
C ASP A 532 53.39 -17.93 -10.20
N GLU A 533 54.59 -18.39 -9.86
CA GLU A 533 55.79 -18.30 -10.70
C GLU A 533 55.64 -19.08 -12.03
N ASP A 534 54.78 -20.11 -12.05
CA ASP A 534 54.46 -20.92 -13.23
C ASP A 534 53.27 -20.33 -14.03
N ALA A 535 52.84 -19.11 -13.71
CA ALA A 535 51.69 -18.43 -14.31
C ALA A 535 50.36 -19.18 -14.18
N ARG A 536 50.20 -19.99 -13.12
CA ARG A 536 48.94 -20.68 -12.80
C ARG A 536 48.10 -19.80 -11.89
N LEU A 537 46.79 -19.80 -12.10
CA LEU A 537 45.85 -19.12 -11.21
C LEU A 537 45.90 -19.80 -9.84
N VAL A 538 46.12 -19.03 -8.77
CA VAL A 538 46.22 -19.54 -7.39
C VAL A 538 45.25 -18.89 -6.42
N ALA A 539 44.64 -17.78 -6.82
CA ALA A 539 43.64 -17.06 -6.04
C ALA A 539 42.90 -16.06 -6.95
N PHE A 540 41.70 -15.64 -6.56
CA PHE A 540 40.98 -14.55 -7.22
C PHE A 540 40.14 -13.72 -6.25
N VAL A 541 39.73 -12.54 -6.68
CA VAL A 541 38.73 -11.69 -6.03
C VAL A 541 37.87 -11.02 -7.10
N GLY A 542 36.56 -10.91 -6.86
CA GLY A 542 35.59 -10.37 -7.80
C GLY A 542 34.82 -9.16 -7.27
N GLU A 543 33.73 -8.87 -7.99
CA GLU A 543 32.62 -8.08 -7.48
C GLU A 543 31.36 -8.93 -7.59
N ASP A 544 30.35 -8.63 -6.78
CA ASP A 544 28.99 -9.08 -7.03
C ASP A 544 28.30 -8.17 -8.08
N PRO A 545 27.12 -8.56 -8.62
CA PRO A 545 26.38 -7.74 -9.57
C PRO A 545 25.96 -6.34 -9.05
N TRP A 546 25.90 -6.15 -7.73
CA TRP A 546 25.51 -4.88 -7.11
C TRP A 546 26.69 -4.04 -6.61
N GLY A 547 27.92 -4.47 -6.90
CA GLY A 547 29.14 -3.70 -6.80
C GLY A 547 29.94 -3.83 -5.49
N ALA A 548 29.63 -4.79 -4.62
CA ALA A 548 30.48 -5.11 -3.48
C ALA A 548 31.71 -5.91 -3.94
N MET A 549 32.82 -5.78 -3.22
CA MET A 549 33.95 -6.69 -3.36
C MET A 549 33.57 -8.05 -2.75
N ASP A 550 33.57 -9.09 -3.56
CA ASP A 550 33.20 -10.45 -3.14
C ASP A 550 34.04 -11.51 -3.86
N ALA A 551 33.69 -12.79 -3.71
CA ALA A 551 34.32 -13.93 -4.37
C ALA A 551 35.84 -13.99 -4.14
N LEU A 552 36.28 -13.69 -2.92
CA LEU A 552 37.68 -13.80 -2.53
C LEU A 552 38.05 -15.25 -2.24
N GLU A 553 38.75 -15.88 -3.18
CA GLU A 553 39.15 -17.29 -3.06
C GLU A 553 40.67 -17.41 -3.13
N VAL A 554 41.25 -18.13 -2.15
CA VAL A 554 42.66 -18.52 -2.18
C VAL A 554 42.74 -20.03 -2.16
N PHE A 555 43.35 -20.59 -3.19
CA PHE A 555 43.39 -22.04 -3.38
C PHE A 555 44.11 -22.71 -2.20
N PRO A 556 43.64 -23.87 -1.71
CA PRO A 556 44.11 -24.48 -0.47
C PRO A 556 45.63 -24.54 -0.32
N GLU A 557 46.34 -24.83 -1.41
CA GLU A 557 47.79 -24.98 -1.50
C GLU A 557 48.53 -23.64 -1.29
N HIS A 558 47.85 -22.51 -1.54
CA HIS A 558 48.41 -21.16 -1.50
C HIS A 558 47.84 -20.32 -0.35
N GLN A 559 47.01 -20.89 0.51
CA GLN A 559 46.52 -20.23 1.73
C GLN A 559 47.67 -19.87 2.68
N ARG A 560 47.47 -18.84 3.51
CA ARG A 560 48.47 -18.30 4.46
C ARG A 560 49.76 -17.75 3.84
N HIS A 561 49.89 -17.75 2.52
CA HIS A 561 50.97 -17.05 1.81
C HIS A 561 50.62 -15.58 1.53
N GLY A 562 49.55 -15.05 2.12
CA GLY A 562 49.15 -13.64 2.06
C GLY A 562 48.37 -13.22 0.80
N TRP A 563 48.03 -14.13 -0.11
CA TRP A 563 47.33 -13.84 -1.39
C TRP A 563 46.06 -13.01 -1.19
N ALA A 564 45.24 -13.35 -0.21
CA ALA A 564 44.01 -12.64 0.14
C ALA A 564 44.24 -11.12 0.29
N GLY A 565 45.21 -10.71 1.13
CA GLY A 565 45.47 -9.29 1.36
C GLY A 565 46.00 -8.55 0.13
N ALA A 566 46.77 -9.22 -0.73
CA ALA A 566 47.26 -8.59 -1.96
C ALA A 566 46.13 -8.39 -2.99
N LEU A 567 45.24 -9.37 -3.13
CA LEU A 567 44.08 -9.28 -4.02
C LEU A 567 43.09 -8.23 -3.54
N VAL A 568 42.73 -8.22 -2.25
CA VAL A 568 41.85 -7.18 -1.66
C VAL A 568 42.45 -5.78 -1.84
N ALA A 569 43.76 -5.61 -1.62
CA ALA A 569 44.44 -4.33 -1.85
C ALA A 569 44.42 -3.90 -3.31
N ALA A 570 44.71 -4.82 -4.24
CA ALA A 570 44.68 -4.55 -5.67
C ALA A 570 43.27 -4.19 -6.14
N LYS A 571 42.25 -4.92 -5.67
CA LYS A 571 40.85 -4.67 -6.00
C LYS A 571 40.35 -3.33 -5.44
N ALA A 572 40.70 -3.01 -4.20
CA ALA A 572 40.41 -1.71 -3.62
C ALA A 572 41.04 -0.58 -4.45
N ASN A 573 42.31 -0.70 -4.84
CA ASN A 573 42.97 0.30 -5.68
C ASN A 573 42.34 0.42 -7.08
N GLN A 574 41.87 -0.67 -7.68
CA GLN A 574 41.13 -0.63 -8.95
C GLN A 574 39.88 0.25 -8.79
N LEU A 575 39.05 -0.01 -7.77
CA LEU A 575 37.83 0.76 -7.51
C LEU A 575 38.13 2.23 -7.18
N LEU A 576 39.14 2.50 -6.37
CA LEU A 576 39.56 3.87 -6.04
C LEU A 576 40.06 4.64 -7.26
N GLY A 577 40.80 3.98 -8.15
CA GLY A 577 41.28 4.56 -9.41
C GLY A 577 40.13 4.92 -10.37
N GLU A 578 38.99 4.23 -10.25
CA GLU A 578 37.74 4.53 -10.95
C GLU A 578 36.87 5.57 -10.23
N GLY A 579 37.33 6.13 -9.09
CA GLY A 579 36.58 7.09 -8.28
C GLY A 579 35.46 6.48 -7.44
N ARG A 580 35.41 5.14 -7.32
CA ARG A 580 34.41 4.38 -6.56
C ARG A 580 34.88 4.12 -5.14
N THR A 581 33.95 3.90 -4.21
CA THR A 581 34.30 3.55 -2.82
C THR A 581 34.37 2.03 -2.69
N PRO A 582 35.53 1.44 -2.34
CA PRO A 582 35.60 0.01 -2.06
C PRO A 582 34.77 -0.34 -0.82
N TRP A 583 33.92 -1.36 -0.95
CA TRP A 583 33.13 -1.88 0.16
C TRP A 583 32.85 -3.38 0.01
N CYS A 584 32.54 -4.06 1.11
CA CYS A 584 32.05 -5.44 1.11
C CYS A 584 31.21 -5.74 2.35
N CYS A 585 30.43 -6.83 2.27
CA CYS A 585 29.78 -7.45 3.42
C CYS A 585 30.57 -8.69 3.84
N VAL A 586 30.82 -8.84 5.14
CA VAL A 586 31.55 -10.00 5.70
C VAL A 586 30.72 -10.61 6.80
N GLY A 587 30.52 -11.93 6.78
CA GLY A 587 29.80 -12.64 7.83
C GLY A 587 30.42 -12.43 9.21
N GLU A 588 29.59 -12.39 10.25
CA GLU A 588 30.00 -12.11 11.64
C GLU A 588 31.17 -13.00 12.11
N ALA A 589 31.17 -14.29 11.71
CA ALA A 589 32.16 -15.27 12.17
C ALA A 589 33.51 -15.24 11.41
N ASP A 590 33.64 -14.48 10.30
CA ASP A 590 34.85 -14.52 9.46
C ASP A 590 35.97 -13.63 9.99
N ALA A 591 36.58 -14.07 11.10
CA ALA A 591 37.71 -13.40 11.71
C ALA A 591 38.93 -13.28 10.77
N ALA A 592 39.06 -14.13 9.75
CA ALA A 592 40.18 -14.08 8.82
C ALA A 592 40.05 -12.91 7.85
N ALA A 593 38.88 -12.77 7.19
CA ALA A 593 38.58 -11.64 6.32
C ALA A 593 38.65 -10.31 7.09
N LEU A 594 38.05 -10.25 8.28
CA LEU A 594 38.06 -9.03 9.12
C LEU A 594 39.47 -8.59 9.50
N ARG A 595 40.40 -9.52 9.79
CA ARG A 595 41.82 -9.20 10.04
C ARG A 595 42.50 -8.61 8.80
N VAL A 596 42.23 -9.18 7.62
CA VAL A 596 42.79 -8.67 6.36
C VAL A 596 42.29 -7.25 6.10
N LEU A 597 40.98 -7.03 6.16
CA LEU A 597 40.37 -5.72 5.90
C LEU A 597 40.89 -4.63 6.85
N ARG A 598 40.94 -4.92 8.16
CA ARG A 598 41.49 -3.97 9.17
C ARG A 598 42.96 -3.65 8.91
N LYS A 599 43.78 -4.65 8.56
CA LYS A 599 45.20 -4.44 8.23
C LYS A 599 45.39 -3.54 7.00
N LEU A 600 44.46 -3.61 6.05
CA LEU A 600 44.45 -2.78 4.84
C LEU A 600 43.80 -1.40 5.04
N GLY A 601 43.34 -1.08 6.25
CA GLY A 601 42.78 0.23 6.61
C GLY A 601 41.29 0.40 6.33
N PHE A 602 40.56 -0.69 6.05
CA PHE A 602 39.10 -0.62 5.97
C PHE A 602 38.50 -0.24 7.33
N THR A 603 37.51 0.63 7.30
CA THR A 603 36.61 0.82 8.43
C THR A 603 35.59 -0.31 8.41
N VAL A 604 35.58 -1.13 9.46
CA VAL A 604 34.68 -2.27 9.60
C VAL A 604 33.63 -1.92 10.65
N LEU A 605 32.37 -1.82 10.23
CA LEU A 605 31.25 -1.54 11.14
C LEU A 605 30.88 -2.81 11.95
N PRO A 606 30.30 -2.68 13.16
CA PRO A 606 29.80 -3.81 13.93
C PRO A 606 28.77 -4.65 13.15
N ALA A 607 28.75 -5.97 13.36
CA ALA A 607 27.77 -6.85 12.72
C ALA A 607 26.33 -6.62 13.24
N THR A 608 26.18 -5.88 14.34
CA THR A 608 24.88 -5.46 14.87
C THR A 608 24.24 -4.32 14.07
N GLU A 609 24.92 -3.76 13.06
CA GLU A 609 24.41 -2.63 12.25
C GLU A 609 23.78 -3.05 10.92
N ALA A 610 23.98 -4.29 10.45
CA ALA A 610 23.41 -4.78 9.20
C ALA A 610 23.21 -6.30 9.24
N CYS A 611 22.22 -6.79 8.53
CA CYS A 611 21.96 -8.22 8.41
C CYS A 611 21.36 -8.57 7.05
N TRP A 612 21.59 -9.81 6.64
CA TRP A 612 20.86 -10.44 5.56
C TRP A 612 19.61 -11.11 6.13
N LEU A 613 18.48 -10.86 5.48
CA LEU A 613 17.22 -11.57 5.69
C LEU A 613 17.02 -12.51 4.50
N LEU A 614 16.83 -13.79 4.81
CA LEU A 614 16.83 -14.90 3.85
C LEU A 614 15.62 -15.80 4.11
N GLY A 615 15.16 -16.48 3.06
CA GLY A 615 14.23 -17.60 3.16
C GLY A 615 14.82 -18.76 3.98
N GLU A 616 13.98 -19.78 4.21
CA GLU A 616 14.33 -20.95 5.03
C GLU A 616 15.56 -21.72 4.51
#